data_AF-A0A1Q5I569-F1
#
_entry.id   AF-A0A1Q5I569-F1
#
_cell.length_a   1.000
_cell.length_b   1.000
_cell.length_c   1.000
_cell.angle_alpha   90.00
_cell.angle_beta   90.00
_cell.angle_gamma   90.00
#
_symmetry.space_group_name_H-M   'P 1'
#
loop_
_entity.id
_entity.type
_entity.pdbx_description
1 polymer ?
#
loop_
_entity_poly.entity_id
_entity_poly.type
_entity_poly.pdbx_seq_one_letter_code
_entity_poly.pdbx_strand_id
1 'polypeptide(L)'
;MTTATDEAAVATRREKVAQLLRDRWTQRAIADNLGVSKDTIYRDVQALTRAAATPPDQDTRAPGATEILDVALPAATPPEATATASRDTATPAAPCLALPLDAALLADLATLTANGTSPEEAIRHALAHVAKGYRLAWGIGLYPVTVDPVLSHPRVNAYQPTTPETVLPDTPKRQTL
;
A
#
# COMPACT_ATOMS: atom_id res chain seq x y z
N MET A 1 -3.51 -19.54 -34.65
CA MET A 1 -4.48 -18.41 -34.67
C MET A 1 -5.56 -18.60 -33.59
N THR A 2 -5.21 -18.96 -32.36
CA THR A 2 -6.16 -19.23 -31.24
C THR A 2 -6.24 -18.11 -30.21
N THR A 3 -5.41 -17.07 -30.33
CA THR A 3 -5.17 -16.07 -29.28
C THR A 3 -6.36 -15.15 -29.00
N ALA A 4 -7.15 -14.79 -30.01
CA ALA A 4 -8.25 -13.84 -29.84
C ALA A 4 -9.42 -14.40 -29.00
N THR A 5 -9.74 -15.69 -29.19
CA THR A 5 -10.80 -16.36 -28.43
C THR A 5 -10.39 -16.56 -26.97
N ASP A 6 -9.11 -16.88 -26.72
CA ASP A 6 -8.56 -17.04 -25.38
C ASP A 6 -8.54 -15.71 -24.62
N GLU A 7 -8.22 -14.60 -25.30
CA GLU A 7 -8.18 -13.27 -24.68
C GLU A 7 -9.57 -12.79 -24.23
N ALA A 8 -10.59 -12.97 -25.08
CA ALA A 8 -11.98 -12.65 -24.71
C ALA A 8 -12.46 -13.49 -23.52
N ALA A 9 -12.14 -14.79 -23.49
CA ALA A 9 -12.47 -15.67 -22.37
C ALA A 9 -11.80 -15.23 -21.05
N VAL A 10 -10.54 -14.76 -21.12
CA VAL A 10 -9.81 -14.21 -19.96
C VAL A 10 -10.46 -12.91 -19.48
N ALA A 11 -10.87 -12.02 -20.39
CA ALA A 11 -11.54 -10.77 -20.03
C ALA A 11 -12.87 -11.03 -19.30
N THR A 12 -13.73 -11.88 -19.86
CA THR A 12 -15.00 -12.28 -19.21
C THR A 12 -14.78 -12.92 -17.84
N ARG A 13 -13.72 -13.73 -17.69
CA ARG A 13 -13.37 -14.32 -16.39
C ARG A 13 -12.99 -13.25 -15.37
N ARG A 14 -12.17 -12.26 -15.76
CA ARG A 14 -11.75 -11.16 -14.88
C ARG A 14 -12.92 -10.31 -14.41
N GLU A 15 -13.89 -10.04 -15.26
CA GLU A 15 -15.12 -9.33 -14.89
C GLU A 15 -15.91 -10.09 -13.81
N LYS A 16 -16.08 -11.41 -13.97
CA LYS A 16 -16.71 -12.26 -12.95
C LYS A 16 -15.94 -12.27 -11.63
N VAL A 17 -14.61 -12.34 -11.67
CA VAL A 17 -13.76 -12.23 -10.47
C VAL A 17 -13.96 -10.88 -9.78
N ALA A 18 -14.00 -9.77 -10.53
CA ALA A 18 -14.22 -8.44 -9.98
C ALA A 18 -15.61 -8.29 -9.34
N GLN A 19 -16.64 -8.92 -9.90
CA GLN A 19 -17.98 -8.97 -9.30
C GLN A 19 -17.98 -9.75 -7.98
N LEU A 20 -17.45 -10.98 -7.96
CA LEU A 20 -17.42 -11.82 -6.75
C LEU A 20 -16.60 -11.22 -5.61
N LEU A 21 -15.54 -10.46 -5.93
CA LEU A 21 -14.77 -9.72 -4.93
C LEU A 21 -15.60 -8.59 -4.28
N ARG A 22 -16.46 -7.92 -5.04
CA ARG A 22 -17.40 -6.93 -4.50
C ARG A 22 -18.41 -7.58 -3.56
N ASP A 23 -18.83 -8.80 -3.89
CA ASP A 23 -19.72 -9.63 -3.06
C ASP A 23 -19.01 -10.27 -1.85
N ARG A 24 -17.76 -9.88 -1.56
CA ARG A 24 -16.93 -10.32 -0.42
C ARG A 24 -16.56 -11.80 -0.43
N TRP A 25 -16.51 -12.44 -1.60
CA TRP A 25 -16.04 -13.83 -1.69
C TRP A 25 -14.54 -13.96 -1.47
N THR A 26 -14.11 -15.10 -0.90
CA THR A 26 -12.68 -15.42 -0.76
C THR A 26 -12.11 -15.92 -2.08
N GLN A 27 -10.82 -15.67 -2.35
CA GLN A 27 -10.16 -16.11 -3.59
C GLN A 27 -10.24 -17.62 -3.83
N ARG A 28 -10.25 -18.43 -2.75
CA ARG A 28 -10.40 -19.88 -2.83
C ARG A 28 -11.80 -20.27 -3.33
N ALA A 29 -12.84 -19.69 -2.75
CA ALA A 29 -14.22 -19.93 -3.17
C ALA A 29 -14.47 -19.47 -4.62
N ILE A 30 -13.84 -18.38 -5.04
CA ILE A 30 -13.90 -17.90 -6.43
C ILE A 30 -13.24 -18.91 -7.38
N ALA A 31 -12.09 -19.45 -7.02
CA ALA A 31 -11.38 -20.47 -7.80
C ALA A 31 -12.23 -21.74 -7.97
N ASP A 32 -12.82 -22.23 -6.88
CA ASP A 32 -13.69 -23.41 -6.87
C ASP A 32 -14.96 -23.17 -7.72
N ASN A 33 -15.58 -22.00 -7.61
CA ASN A 33 -16.79 -21.63 -8.37
C ASN A 33 -16.53 -21.49 -9.88
N LEU A 34 -15.37 -20.99 -10.27
CA LEU A 34 -15.00 -20.79 -11.68
C LEU A 34 -14.28 -22.01 -12.29
N GLY A 35 -14.00 -23.05 -11.50
CA GLY A 35 -13.28 -24.25 -11.95
C GLY A 35 -11.84 -23.96 -12.39
N VAL A 36 -11.19 -22.97 -11.80
CA VAL A 36 -9.80 -22.56 -12.13
C VAL A 36 -8.88 -22.68 -10.92
N SER A 37 -7.57 -22.71 -11.16
CA SER A 37 -6.60 -22.77 -10.06
C SER A 37 -6.57 -21.45 -9.27
N LYS A 38 -6.17 -21.54 -7.99
CA LYS A 38 -5.97 -20.37 -7.14
C LYS A 38 -4.91 -19.40 -7.71
N ASP A 39 -3.85 -19.93 -8.36
CA ASP A 39 -2.82 -19.09 -9.01
C ASP A 39 -3.40 -18.26 -10.16
N THR A 40 -4.30 -18.85 -10.95
CA THR A 40 -5.01 -18.14 -12.02
C THR A 40 -5.81 -16.96 -11.47
N ILE A 41 -6.54 -17.16 -10.38
CA ILE A 41 -7.28 -16.08 -9.71
C ILE A 41 -6.32 -15.01 -9.19
N TYR A 42 -5.20 -15.41 -8.56
CA TYR A 42 -4.20 -14.46 -8.07
C TYR A 42 -3.66 -13.56 -9.18
N ARG A 43 -3.31 -14.13 -10.35
CA ARG A 43 -2.87 -13.37 -11.52
C ARG A 43 -3.96 -12.45 -12.06
N ASP A 44 -5.20 -12.91 -12.12
CA ASP A 44 -6.33 -12.10 -12.59
C ASP A 44 -6.62 -10.92 -11.64
N VAL A 45 -6.52 -11.12 -10.34
CA VAL A 45 -6.64 -10.03 -9.35
C VAL A 45 -5.51 -9.02 -9.49
N GLN A 46 -4.26 -9.47 -9.65
CA GLN A 46 -3.15 -8.55 -9.92
C GLN A 46 -3.35 -7.74 -11.20
N ALA A 47 -3.85 -8.37 -12.27
CA ALA A 47 -4.13 -7.69 -13.52
C ALA A 47 -5.21 -6.60 -13.35
N LEU A 48 -6.27 -6.88 -12.58
CA LEU A 48 -7.29 -5.90 -12.23
C LEU A 48 -6.73 -4.75 -11.39
N THR A 49 -5.87 -5.03 -10.41
CA THR A 49 -5.22 -3.98 -9.61
C THR A 49 -4.32 -3.09 -10.46
N ARG A 50 -3.56 -3.66 -11.41
CA ARG A 50 -2.76 -2.88 -12.34
C ARG A 50 -3.63 -2.03 -13.27
N ALA A 51 -4.68 -2.61 -13.84
CA ALA A 51 -5.61 -1.89 -14.70
C ALA A 51 -6.31 -0.73 -13.99
N ALA A 52 -6.65 -0.88 -12.71
CA ALA A 52 -7.21 0.19 -11.89
C ALA A 52 -6.17 1.26 -11.50
N ALA A 53 -4.89 0.89 -11.42
CA ALA A 53 -3.80 1.81 -11.09
C ALA A 53 -3.34 2.64 -12.31
N THR A 54 -3.58 2.17 -13.53
CA THR A 54 -3.33 2.93 -14.75
C THR A 54 -4.45 3.97 -14.93
N PRO A 55 -4.18 5.27 -14.80
CA PRO A 55 -5.19 6.31 -15.04
C PRO A 55 -5.65 6.22 -16.51
N PRO A 56 -6.97 6.33 -16.80
CA PRO A 56 -7.52 6.13 -18.14
C PRO A 56 -7.21 7.25 -19.15
N ASP A 57 -6.17 8.07 -18.97
CA ASP A 57 -5.99 9.29 -19.77
C ASP A 57 -4.53 9.72 -19.94
N GLN A 58 -3.72 8.92 -20.66
CA GLN A 58 -2.40 9.36 -21.13
C GLN A 58 -2.25 9.42 -22.66
N ASP A 59 -3.25 9.00 -23.43
CA ASP A 59 -3.18 9.02 -24.89
C ASP A 59 -3.65 10.34 -25.54
N THR A 60 -4.04 11.35 -24.74
CA THR A 60 -4.41 12.69 -25.24
C THR A 60 -3.46 13.81 -24.80
N ARG A 61 -2.18 13.52 -24.53
CA ARG A 61 -1.18 14.59 -24.38
C ARG A 61 -0.56 14.94 -25.72
N ALA A 62 -1.23 15.86 -26.44
CA ALA A 62 -0.63 16.56 -27.56
C ALA A 62 0.73 17.18 -27.13
N PRO A 63 1.76 17.18 -28.00
CA PRO A 63 3.02 17.88 -27.75
C PRO A 63 2.79 19.39 -27.91
N GLY A 64 2.13 19.99 -26.92
CA GLY A 64 1.95 21.44 -26.80
C GLY A 64 3.09 22.03 -26.00
N ALA A 65 3.91 22.81 -26.68
CA ALA A 65 4.99 23.62 -26.11
C ALA A 65 4.50 24.61 -25.03
N THR A 66 5.37 24.90 -24.07
CA THR A 66 5.43 26.14 -23.25
C THR A 66 6.83 26.13 -22.65
N GLU A 67 7.79 26.94 -23.09
CA GLU A 67 7.81 28.41 -23.14
C GLU A 67 7.37 29.04 -21.82
N ILE A 68 8.38 29.24 -20.96
CA ILE A 68 8.69 30.45 -20.18
C ILE A 68 7.47 31.19 -19.57
N LEU A 69 7.39 31.17 -18.24
CA LEU A 69 6.93 32.33 -17.47
C LEU A 69 7.65 32.35 -16.12
N ASP A 70 8.70 33.17 -16.07
CA ASP A 70 9.24 33.75 -14.84
C ASP A 70 8.12 34.56 -14.15
N VAL A 71 7.58 34.02 -13.07
CA VAL A 71 6.67 34.76 -12.18
C VAL A 71 7.43 35.05 -10.89
N ALA A 72 7.89 36.30 -10.79
CA ALA A 72 8.47 36.86 -9.59
C ALA A 72 7.43 36.84 -8.45
N LEU A 73 7.81 36.21 -7.33
CA LEU A 73 7.11 36.18 -6.06
C LEU A 73 7.01 37.60 -5.47
N PRO A 74 5.82 38.19 -5.22
CA PRO A 74 5.72 39.37 -4.38
C PRO A 74 5.81 38.95 -2.89
N ALA A 75 6.64 39.67 -2.13
CA ALA A 75 6.80 39.52 -0.69
C ALA A 75 5.47 39.81 0.03
N ALA A 76 4.85 38.78 0.59
CA ALA A 76 3.66 38.92 1.42
C ALA A 76 4.02 39.51 2.79
N THR A 77 3.42 40.67 3.09
CA THR A 77 3.44 41.32 4.40
C THR A 77 2.58 40.50 5.38
N PRO A 78 3.04 40.22 6.61
CA PRO A 78 2.28 39.43 7.57
C PRO A 78 1.02 40.20 8.06
N PRO A 79 -0.15 39.56 8.16
CA PRO A 79 -1.34 40.19 8.71
C PRO A 79 -1.26 40.28 10.25
N GLU A 80 -1.52 41.48 10.78
CA GLU A 80 -1.77 41.70 12.20
C GLU A 80 -3.00 40.92 12.66
N ALA A 81 -2.77 39.92 13.51
CA ALA A 81 -3.82 39.12 14.13
C ALA A 81 -4.55 39.92 15.21
N THR A 82 -5.82 40.25 14.98
CA THR A 82 -6.72 40.79 16.00
C THR A 82 -7.15 39.64 16.93
N ALA A 83 -6.61 39.63 18.14
CA ALA A 83 -6.92 38.63 19.16
C ALA A 83 -8.38 38.77 19.65
N THR A 84 -9.23 37.82 19.28
CA THR A 84 -10.54 37.65 19.92
C THR A 84 -10.37 36.61 21.04
N ALA A 85 -10.56 37.04 22.29
CA ALA A 85 -10.39 36.18 23.47
C ALA A 85 -11.53 35.14 23.55
N SER A 86 -11.29 33.94 23.04
CA SER A 86 -12.17 32.79 23.25
C SER A 86 -11.82 32.14 24.59
N ARG A 87 -12.69 32.34 25.59
CA ARG A 87 -12.68 31.54 26.82
C ARG A 87 -13.27 30.19 26.48
N ASP A 88 -12.41 29.22 26.20
CA ASP A 88 -12.81 27.82 26.15
C ASP A 88 -11.98 26.97 27.10
N THR A 89 -12.67 25.98 27.65
CA THR A 89 -12.35 25.33 28.91
C THR A 89 -11.17 24.38 28.70
N ALA A 90 -10.09 24.59 29.45
CA ALA A 90 -8.80 23.94 29.25
C ALA A 90 -8.87 22.41 29.39
N THR A 91 -9.11 21.73 28.28
CA THR A 91 -8.54 20.40 28.05
C THR A 91 -7.03 20.61 27.99
N PRO A 92 -6.20 19.90 28.78
CA PRO A 92 -4.75 20.03 28.66
C PRO A 92 -4.38 19.75 27.21
N ALA A 93 -3.87 20.77 26.52
CA ALA A 93 -3.45 20.65 25.14
C ALA A 93 -2.47 19.49 25.09
N ALA A 94 -2.82 18.44 24.34
CA ALA A 94 -1.89 17.36 24.09
C ALA A 94 -0.57 18.00 23.62
N PRO A 95 0.59 17.56 24.13
CA PRO A 95 1.86 18.15 23.73
C PRO A 95 1.94 18.10 22.20
N CYS A 96 1.88 19.28 21.59
CA CYS A 96 1.99 19.42 20.15
C CYS A 96 3.41 18.96 19.79
N LEU A 97 3.52 17.84 19.07
CA LEU A 97 4.78 17.39 18.50
C LEU A 97 5.24 18.42 17.47
N ALA A 98 6.04 19.37 17.92
CA ALA A 98 6.72 20.33 17.04
C ALA A 98 7.97 19.65 16.48
N LEU A 99 7.87 19.16 15.24
CA LEU A 99 9.03 18.67 14.49
C LEU A 99 9.71 19.87 13.80
N PRO A 100 11.02 20.09 14.01
CA PRO A 100 11.74 21.10 13.25
C PRO A 100 11.75 20.73 11.77
N LEU A 101 11.37 21.68 10.91
CA LEU A 101 11.50 21.54 9.46
C LEU A 101 12.98 21.68 9.10
N ASP A 102 13.61 20.57 8.69
CA ASP A 102 14.96 20.61 8.16
C ASP A 102 14.99 21.04 6.68
N ALA A 103 16.19 21.35 6.19
CA ALA A 103 16.36 21.82 4.81
C ALA A 103 15.98 20.77 3.77
N ALA A 104 16.11 19.48 4.11
CA ALA A 104 15.76 18.38 3.20
C ALA A 104 14.23 18.27 3.04
N LEU A 105 13.49 18.31 4.15
CA LEU A 105 12.03 18.30 4.16
C LEU A 105 11.45 19.51 3.43
N LEU A 106 12.07 20.69 3.56
CA LEU A 106 11.67 21.87 2.79
C LEU A 106 11.87 21.68 1.28
N ALA A 107 12.97 21.05 0.86
CA ALA A 107 13.23 20.75 -0.56
C ALA A 107 12.23 19.73 -1.12
N ASP A 108 11.88 18.71 -0.35
CA ASP A 108 10.88 17.72 -0.73
C ASP A 108 9.48 18.35 -0.85
N LEU A 109 9.09 19.19 0.11
CA LEU A 109 7.83 19.93 0.05
C LEU A 109 7.79 20.87 -1.18
N ALA A 110 8.89 21.56 -1.48
CA ALA A 110 8.99 22.39 -2.68
C ALA A 110 8.79 21.56 -3.97
N THR A 111 9.41 20.38 -4.03
CA THR A 111 9.26 19.45 -5.16
C THR A 111 7.81 18.98 -5.33
N LEU A 112 7.11 18.68 -4.24
CA LEU A 112 5.70 18.27 -4.29
C LEU A 112 4.77 19.42 -4.71
N THR A 113 5.04 20.65 -4.24
CA THR A 113 4.29 21.83 -4.68
C THR A 113 4.46 22.14 -6.15
N ALA A 114 5.66 21.97 -6.71
CA ALA A 114 5.91 22.13 -8.15
C ALA A 114 5.08 21.17 -9.00
N ASN A 115 4.69 20.01 -8.45
CA ASN A 115 3.84 19.02 -9.10
C ASN A 115 2.33 19.23 -8.83
N GLY A 116 1.94 20.39 -8.28
CA GLY A 116 0.54 20.72 -8.00
C GLY A 116 -0.03 20.03 -6.76
N THR A 117 0.79 19.37 -5.94
CA THR A 117 0.35 18.78 -4.67
C THR A 117 0.56 19.78 -3.56
N SER A 118 -0.48 20.13 -2.80
CA SER A 118 -0.30 21.02 -1.66
C SER A 118 0.53 20.33 -0.56
N PRO A 119 1.33 21.08 0.24
CA PRO A 119 2.09 20.51 1.34
C PRO A 119 1.20 19.76 2.34
N GLU A 120 0.00 20.30 2.59
CA GLU A 120 -0.98 19.70 3.50
C GLU A 120 -1.47 18.34 2.96
N GLU A 121 -1.77 18.25 1.66
CA GLU A 121 -2.19 16.99 1.03
C GLU A 121 -1.07 15.94 1.10
N ALA A 122 0.17 16.36 0.82
CA ALA A 122 1.34 15.51 0.91
C ALA A 122 1.54 14.94 2.33
N ILE A 123 1.47 15.80 3.35
CA ILE A 123 1.57 15.39 4.75
C ILE A 123 0.42 14.43 5.11
N ARG A 124 -0.81 14.73 4.68
CA ARG A 124 -1.98 13.87 4.94
C ARG A 124 -1.81 12.49 4.30
N HIS A 125 -1.34 12.42 3.07
CA HIS A 125 -1.06 11.17 2.37
C HIS A 125 0.08 10.37 3.02
N ALA A 126 1.16 11.04 3.43
CA ALA A 126 2.27 10.41 4.14
C ALA A 126 1.80 9.80 5.47
N LEU A 127 1.06 10.56 6.28
CA LEU A 127 0.48 10.06 7.54
C LEU A 127 -0.48 8.90 7.31
N ALA A 128 -1.32 8.95 6.26
CA ALA A 128 -2.21 7.85 5.91
C ALA A 128 -1.43 6.57 5.55
N HIS A 129 -0.32 6.69 4.82
CA HIS A 129 0.56 5.56 4.51
C HIS A 129 1.23 4.98 5.75
N VAL A 130 1.78 5.83 6.62
CA VAL A 130 2.40 5.42 7.89
C VAL A 130 1.38 4.70 8.78
N ALA A 131 0.18 5.28 8.95
CA ALA A 131 -0.90 4.67 9.72
C ALA A 131 -1.33 3.31 9.16
N LYS A 132 -1.38 3.16 7.83
CA LYS A 132 -1.65 1.87 7.18
C LYS A 132 -0.54 0.85 7.47
N GLY A 133 0.73 1.27 7.43
CA GLY A 133 1.87 0.45 7.82
C GLY A 133 1.76 -0.07 9.25
N TYR A 134 1.44 0.79 10.20
CA TYR A 134 1.22 0.39 11.60
C TYR A 134 0.06 -0.60 11.75
N ARG A 135 -1.08 -0.36 11.09
CA ARG A 135 -2.21 -1.31 11.14
C ARG A 135 -1.82 -2.69 10.61
N LEU A 136 -1.05 -2.75 9.53
CA LEU A 136 -0.56 -4.02 8.98
C LEU A 136 0.41 -4.71 9.95
N ALA A 137 1.35 -3.98 10.54
CA ALA A 137 2.28 -4.49 11.54
C ALA A 137 1.54 -5.06 12.76
N TRP A 138 0.55 -4.34 13.30
CA TRP A 138 -0.28 -4.82 14.40
C TRP A 138 -1.09 -6.04 14.03
N GLY A 139 -1.62 -6.10 12.80
CA GLY A 139 -2.35 -7.26 12.29
C GLY A 139 -1.52 -8.56 12.24
N ILE A 140 -0.19 -8.46 12.17
CA ILE A 140 0.74 -9.60 12.22
C ILE A 140 1.41 -9.78 13.60
N GLY A 141 0.94 -9.06 14.62
CA GLY A 141 1.45 -9.18 16.00
C GLY A 141 2.71 -8.37 16.31
N LEU A 142 3.15 -7.49 15.41
CA LEU A 142 4.28 -6.58 15.66
C LEU A 142 3.78 -5.30 16.32
N TYR A 143 3.73 -5.29 17.66
CA TYR A 143 3.38 -4.12 18.45
C TYR A 143 4.63 -3.34 18.85
N PRO A 144 4.60 -1.99 18.88
CA PRO A 144 5.67 -1.21 19.48
C PRO A 144 5.71 -1.53 20.99
N VAL A 145 6.80 -2.14 21.44
CA VAL A 145 6.99 -2.54 22.85
C VAL A 145 7.41 -1.34 23.72
N THR A 146 7.87 -0.25 23.09
CA THR A 146 8.39 0.97 23.72
C THR A 146 8.00 2.22 22.94
N VAL A 147 8.11 3.39 23.58
CA VAL A 147 7.85 4.72 22.98
C VAL A 147 8.77 4.97 21.78
N ASP A 148 9.97 4.40 21.79
CA ASP A 148 10.82 4.29 20.61
C ASP A 148 10.47 3.03 19.81
N PRO A 149 10.07 3.15 18.53
CA PRO A 149 9.87 1.98 17.69
C PRO A 149 11.23 1.33 17.39
N VAL A 150 11.60 0.34 18.20
CA VAL A 150 12.72 -0.54 17.87
C VAL A 150 12.25 -1.49 16.78
N LEU A 151 12.66 -1.21 15.54
CA LEU A 151 12.53 -2.15 14.44
C LEU A 151 13.38 -3.38 14.74
N SER A 152 12.78 -4.35 15.41
CA SER A 152 13.39 -5.67 15.59
C SER A 152 13.26 -6.38 14.24
N HIS A 153 14.36 -6.42 13.48
CA HIS A 153 14.46 -7.34 12.36
C HIS A 153 14.47 -8.75 12.94
N PRO A 154 13.41 -9.56 12.76
CA PRO A 154 13.48 -10.95 13.19
C PRO A 154 14.63 -11.58 12.41
N ARG A 155 15.71 -11.94 13.12
CA ARG A 155 16.72 -12.81 12.55
C ARG A 155 16.02 -14.14 12.31
N VAL A 156 15.55 -14.33 11.09
CA VAL A 156 15.13 -15.65 10.61
C VAL A 156 16.40 -16.48 10.64
N ASN A 157 16.60 -17.21 11.73
CA ASN A 157 17.61 -18.24 11.75
C ASN A 157 17.27 -19.19 10.61
N ALA A 158 18.13 -19.24 9.59
CA ALA A 158 17.99 -20.20 8.53
C ALA A 158 17.87 -21.58 9.17
N TYR A 159 16.80 -22.30 8.83
CA TYR A 159 16.58 -23.66 9.30
C TYR A 159 17.83 -24.48 8.96
N GLN A 160 18.61 -24.82 9.99
CA GLN A 160 19.64 -25.84 9.87
C GLN A 160 18.98 -27.17 10.22
N PRO A 161 18.78 -28.08 9.25
CA PRO A 161 18.30 -29.43 9.56
C PRO A 161 19.34 -30.12 10.43
N THR A 162 19.07 -30.19 11.74
CA THR A 162 19.83 -31.02 12.64
C THR A 162 19.41 -32.47 12.42
N THR A 163 20.38 -33.28 12.00
CA THR A 163 20.38 -34.75 11.84
C THR A 163 19.59 -35.33 10.65
N PRO A 164 20.24 -36.19 9.82
CA PRO A 164 19.51 -37.04 8.90
C PRO A 164 18.70 -38.05 9.71
N GLU A 165 17.39 -37.97 9.57
CA GLU A 165 16.44 -38.94 10.08
C GLU A 165 16.82 -40.32 9.53
N THR A 166 17.37 -41.17 10.39
CA THR A 166 17.74 -42.54 10.04
C THR A 166 16.44 -43.30 9.84
N VAL A 167 16.05 -43.48 8.58
CA VAL A 167 14.90 -44.27 8.16
C VAL A 167 15.07 -45.69 8.71
N LEU A 168 14.24 -46.05 9.69
CA LEU A 168 14.16 -47.43 10.18
C LEU A 168 13.56 -48.31 9.06
N PRO A 169 14.18 -49.44 8.70
CA PRO A 169 13.62 -50.34 7.70
C PRO A 169 12.31 -50.95 8.21
N ASP A 170 11.29 -50.84 7.36
CA ASP A 170 9.94 -51.35 7.55
C ASP A 170 9.96 -52.87 7.75
N THR A 171 9.44 -53.35 8.88
CA THR A 171 9.43 -54.78 9.22
C THR A 171 8.15 -55.40 8.66
N PRO A 172 8.22 -56.38 7.73
CA PRO A 172 7.02 -56.96 7.15
C PRO A 172 6.25 -57.78 8.19
N LYS A 173 4.96 -57.46 8.34
CA LYS A 173 4.02 -58.22 9.19
C LYS A 173 3.86 -59.63 8.63
N ARG A 174 4.29 -60.62 9.41
CA ARG A 174 4.15 -62.06 9.15
C ARG A 174 2.67 -62.43 9.18
N GLN A 175 2.08 -62.77 8.03
CA GLN A 175 0.76 -63.38 7.96
C GLN A 175 0.85 -64.83 8.44
N THR A 176 0.13 -65.15 9.51
CA THR A 176 -0.13 -66.54 9.94
C THR A 176 -1.31 -67.10 9.13
N LEU A 177 -1.05 -68.25 8.51
CA LEU A 177 -2.04 -69.14 7.87
C LEU A 177 -2.91 -69.83 8.92
#